data_AF-A0A3B5MEZ2-F1
#
_entry.id   AF-A0A3B5MEZ2-F1
#
_cell.length_a   1.000
_cell.length_b   1.000
_cell.length_c   1.000
_cell.angle_alpha   90.00
_cell.angle_beta   90.00
_cell.angle_gamma   90.00
#
_symmetry.space_group_name_H-M   'P 1'
#
loop_
_entity.id
_entity.type
_entity.pdbx_description
1 polymer ?
#
loop_
_entity_poly.entity_id
_entity_poly.type
_entity_poly.pdbx_seq_one_letter_code
_entity_poly.pdbx_strand_id
1 'polypeptide(L)'
;MQPAQDDVLTISQTFEQLLIKDTIQVELIPEKKGLFLKHVEYQVISQRYKISVYRRYSDFDVFHEVLLQKFAYRVVPALPPKRMLKGGRFLWRRRALIRFINLVARHPLFSEDELVKTFLTYSGSDVQTKLRDTCKKTGDEFMTNRIATQAKEYLPADIQAQFSTSRELIKNIHNSFQRLRDRAEKMAERSMENSTDLVQFGRELSALGSDASVLPSLASSQSSWGTLRQSLKSLSEEFAVLSDKAAQQGRREQDDVVEKLNFFLDLLQSYRDLCERHEKGVLHEHQKALHKYSMMKRQMMSATVQPKEQASVEQLESRIVQQESAIQTMELRNYFSLFCLHQETQLIFTYLPITANILGAFVNSQVQGHREMGDVWNELQPKLGCLFGSNNGLKPPI
;
A
#
# COMPACT_ATOMS: atom_id res chain seq x y z
N MET A 1 22.72 -39.92 8.82
CA MET A 1 21.64 -38.92 8.70
C MET A 1 22.25 -37.67 8.08
N GLN A 2 21.99 -37.41 6.79
CA GLN A 2 22.26 -36.09 6.24
C GLN A 2 21.40 -35.07 7.02
N PRO A 3 21.94 -33.92 7.41
CA PRO A 3 21.12 -32.85 7.97
C PRO A 3 20.07 -32.49 6.92
N ALA A 4 18.81 -32.33 7.32
CA ALA A 4 17.77 -31.82 6.45
C ALA A 4 18.29 -30.53 5.81
N GLN A 5 18.41 -30.50 4.48
CA GLN A 5 18.67 -29.24 3.77
C GLN A 5 17.51 -28.32 4.13
N ASP A 6 17.80 -27.21 4.82
CA ASP A 6 16.82 -26.14 5.01
C ASP A 6 16.24 -25.81 3.64
N ASP A 7 14.91 -25.86 3.51
CA ASP A 7 14.22 -25.57 2.24
C ASP A 7 14.37 -24.08 1.91
N VAL A 8 15.44 -23.75 1.21
CA VAL A 8 15.82 -22.38 0.90
C VAL A 8 14.80 -21.69 -0.04
N LEU A 9 14.02 -22.47 -0.79
CA LEU A 9 12.99 -21.92 -1.68
C LEU A 9 11.78 -21.38 -0.93
N THR A 10 11.48 -21.94 0.23
CA THR A 10 10.26 -21.62 0.98
C THR A 10 10.54 -20.56 2.05
N ILE A 11 9.73 -19.50 2.07
CA ILE A 11 9.72 -18.55 3.18
C ILE A 11 8.87 -19.14 4.32
N SER A 12 9.51 -19.67 5.35
CA SER A 12 8.83 -20.20 6.55
C SER A 12 8.41 -19.07 7.52
N GLN A 13 7.53 -18.16 7.07
CA GLN A 13 6.95 -17.12 7.94
C GLN A 13 5.43 -17.07 7.81
N THR A 14 4.75 -16.87 8.94
CA THR A 14 3.30 -16.64 8.97
C THR A 14 2.98 -15.15 8.83
N PHE A 15 1.74 -14.84 8.50
CA PHE A 15 1.26 -13.46 8.41
C PHE A 15 1.48 -12.69 9.72
N GLU A 16 1.18 -13.30 10.86
CA GLU A 16 1.32 -12.71 12.19
C GLU A 16 2.79 -12.41 12.50
N GLN A 17 3.70 -13.32 12.14
CA GLN A 17 5.14 -13.12 12.30
C GLN A 17 5.65 -11.92 11.49
N LEU A 18 5.11 -11.70 10.29
CA LEU A 18 5.44 -10.52 9.48
C LEU A 18 4.93 -9.23 10.13
N LEU A 19 3.72 -9.24 10.69
CA LEU A 19 3.14 -8.05 11.32
C LEU A 19 3.90 -7.58 12.55
N ILE A 20 4.45 -8.52 13.35
CA ILE A 20 5.19 -8.18 14.58
C ILE A 20 6.65 -7.76 14.34
N LYS A 21 7.17 -7.90 13.12
CA LYS A 21 8.56 -7.51 12.80
C LYS A 21 8.83 -6.05 13.13
N ASP A 22 7.94 -5.17 12.68
CA ASP A 22 7.93 -3.77 13.07
C ASP A 22 6.55 -3.16 12.77
N THR A 23 6.25 -2.07 13.46
CA THR A 23 5.14 -1.19 13.14
C THR A 23 5.67 0.23 13.13
N ILE A 24 5.57 0.85 11.95
CA ILE A 24 6.10 2.19 11.72
C ILE A 24 4.95 3.17 11.69
N GLN A 25 5.02 4.19 12.54
CA GLN A 25 4.12 5.34 12.49
C GLN A 25 4.77 6.46 11.68
N VAL A 26 3.96 7.18 10.89
CA VAL A 26 4.42 8.34 10.13
C VAL A 26 3.46 9.50 10.37
N GLU A 27 3.97 10.55 11.00
CA GLU A 27 3.22 11.76 11.31
C GLU A 27 3.70 12.92 10.47
N LEU A 28 2.77 13.79 10.07
CA LEU A 28 3.08 14.97 9.28
C LEU A 28 3.46 16.10 10.22
N ILE A 29 4.66 16.66 10.08
CA ILE A 29 5.04 17.86 10.82
C ILE A 29 4.51 19.10 10.07
N PRO A 30 3.63 19.91 10.67
CA PRO A 30 2.99 21.05 9.99
C PRO A 30 3.98 22.14 9.57
N GLU A 31 5.06 22.27 10.33
CA GLU A 31 6.09 23.29 10.12
C GLU A 31 6.91 23.00 8.87
N LYS A 32 6.94 23.95 7.95
CA LYS A 32 7.85 23.89 6.80
C LYS A 32 9.23 24.35 7.23
N LYS A 33 10.21 23.44 7.20
CA LYS A 33 11.61 23.74 7.51
C LYS A 33 12.44 23.98 6.25
N GLY A 34 13.64 24.53 6.43
CA GLY A 34 14.62 24.82 5.37
C GLY A 34 14.86 26.31 5.18
N LEU A 35 16.15 26.70 5.17
CA LEU A 35 16.60 28.09 5.06
C LEU A 35 16.25 28.74 3.71
N PHE A 36 16.29 27.96 2.62
CA PHE A 36 16.07 28.46 1.24
C PHE A 36 14.90 27.78 0.51
N LEU A 37 14.64 26.50 0.79
CA LEU A 37 13.56 25.71 0.21
C LEU A 37 12.73 25.07 1.33
N LYS A 38 11.57 25.66 1.59
CA LYS A 38 10.59 25.16 2.55
C LYS A 38 10.11 23.78 2.13
N HIS A 39 10.38 22.77 2.95
CA HIS A 39 9.93 21.40 2.75
C HIS A 39 9.11 20.90 3.93
N VAL A 40 8.30 19.88 3.66
CA VAL A 40 7.51 19.18 4.66
C VAL A 40 8.31 18.00 5.18
N GLU A 41 8.35 17.86 6.50
CA GLU A 41 8.96 16.72 7.19
C GLU A 41 7.89 15.77 7.71
N TYR A 42 8.28 14.51 7.81
CA TYR A 42 7.54 13.43 8.39
C TYR A 42 8.32 12.92 9.59
N GLN A 43 7.66 12.80 10.74
CA GLN A 43 8.20 12.08 11.87
C GLN A 43 7.93 10.60 11.65
N VAL A 44 9.00 9.81 11.55
CA VAL A 44 8.96 8.36 11.34
C VAL A 44 9.35 7.69 12.66
N ILE A 45 8.47 6.86 13.21
CA ILE A 45 8.66 6.22 14.51
C ILE A 45 8.63 4.71 14.30
N SER A 46 9.75 4.04 14.60
CA SER A 46 9.83 2.57 14.61
C SER A 46 9.56 2.04 16.00
N GLN A 47 8.61 1.10 16.13
CA GLN A 47 8.35 0.42 17.39
C GLN A 47 9.46 -0.59 17.73
N ARG A 48 10.00 -1.31 16.74
CA ARG A 48 11.11 -2.26 16.92
C ARG A 48 12.34 -1.57 17.50
N TYR A 49 12.73 -0.43 16.92
CA TYR A 49 13.93 0.29 17.32
C TYR A 49 13.69 1.29 18.47
N LYS A 50 12.43 1.62 18.77
CA LYS A 50 12.05 2.64 19.77
C LYS A 50 12.70 3.99 19.49
N ILE A 51 12.89 4.31 18.21
CA ILE A 51 13.54 5.53 17.73
C ILE A 51 12.56 6.31 16.86
N SER A 52 12.62 7.64 16.99
CA SER A 52 11.95 8.58 16.11
C SER A 52 12.99 9.37 15.31
N VAL A 53 12.78 9.47 14.01
CA VAL A 53 13.61 10.25 13.10
C VAL A 53 12.74 11.14 12.22
N TYR A 54 13.31 12.25 11.74
CA TYR A 54 12.65 13.13 10.79
C TYR A 54 13.13 12.81 9.37
N ARG A 55 12.18 12.69 8.45
CA ARG A 55 12.43 12.40 7.03
C ARG A 55 11.60 13.34 6.17
N ARG A 56 12.18 13.89 5.12
CA ARG A 56 11.41 14.58 4.06
C ARG A 56 11.08 13.60 2.96
N TYR A 57 10.08 13.93 2.12
CA TYR A 57 9.67 13.07 1.00
C TYR A 57 10.85 12.68 0.08
N SER A 58 11.79 13.59 -0.18
CA SER A 58 12.97 13.28 -0.99
C SER A 58 13.91 12.26 -0.34
N ASP A 59 13.90 12.09 0.99
CA ASP A 59 14.69 11.05 1.64
C ASP A 59 14.07 9.67 1.35
N PHE A 60 12.73 9.59 1.34
CA PHE A 60 12.02 8.39 0.89
C PHE A 60 12.31 8.08 -0.57
N ASP A 61 12.34 9.09 -1.46
CA ASP A 61 12.72 8.88 -2.87
C ASP A 61 14.09 8.22 -3.01
N VAL A 62 15.09 8.74 -2.30
CA VAL A 62 16.46 8.18 -2.32
C VAL A 62 16.48 6.79 -1.72
N PHE A 63 15.78 6.58 -0.61
CA PHE A 63 15.66 5.28 0.03
C PHE A 63 15.04 4.23 -0.90
N HIS A 64 13.97 4.57 -1.61
CA HIS A 64 13.34 3.70 -2.61
C HIS A 64 14.26 3.42 -3.81
N GLU A 65 15.01 4.43 -4.29
CA GLU A 65 16.02 4.27 -5.35
C GLU A 65 17.10 3.25 -4.94
N VAL A 66 17.67 3.38 -3.74
CA VAL A 66 18.71 2.45 -3.28
C VAL A 66 18.16 1.06 -2.93
N LEU A 67 16.89 0.96 -2.50
CA LEU A 67 16.22 -0.34 -2.34
C LEU A 67 16.09 -1.06 -3.68
N LEU A 68 15.64 -0.37 -4.73
CA LEU A 68 15.55 -0.96 -6.08
C LEU A 68 16.92 -1.33 -6.66
N GLN A 69 17.95 -0.52 -6.38
CA GLN A 69 19.32 -0.81 -6.80
C GLN A 69 19.86 -2.07 -6.12
N LYS A 70 19.67 -2.20 -4.80
CA LYS A 70 20.20 -3.33 -4.03
C LYS A 70 19.38 -4.60 -4.21
N PHE A 71 18.05 -4.49 -4.24
CA PHE A 71 17.11 -5.60 -4.24
C PHE A 71 16.27 -5.65 -5.53
N ALA A 72 16.96 -5.69 -6.67
CA ALA A 72 16.33 -5.64 -8.00
C ALA A 72 15.29 -6.76 -8.24
N TYR A 73 15.46 -7.91 -7.56
CA TYR A 73 14.64 -9.12 -7.71
C TYR A 73 13.60 -9.31 -6.59
N ARG A 74 13.34 -8.29 -5.77
CA ARG A 74 12.42 -8.35 -4.62
C ARG A 74 11.20 -7.43 -4.80
N VAL A 75 10.15 -7.66 -4.01
CA VAL A 75 8.94 -6.82 -4.02
C VAL A 75 9.20 -5.52 -3.26
N VAL A 76 9.67 -4.51 -3.99
CA VAL A 76 9.87 -3.15 -3.47
C VAL A 76 8.60 -2.31 -3.70
N PRO A 77 7.96 -1.78 -2.63
CA PRO A 77 6.75 -0.99 -2.76
C PRO A 77 6.94 0.35 -3.46
N ALA A 78 5.98 0.76 -4.29
CA ALA A 78 6.01 2.05 -4.96
C ALA A 78 5.76 3.22 -3.99
N LEU A 79 6.38 4.37 -4.26
CA LEU A 79 6.11 5.62 -3.54
C LEU A 79 4.93 6.38 -4.15
N PRO A 80 4.17 7.16 -3.34
CA PRO A 80 3.14 8.04 -3.86
C PRO A 80 3.75 9.16 -4.72
N PRO A 81 3.09 9.62 -5.80
CA PRO A 81 3.69 10.57 -6.73
C PRO A 81 4.07 11.93 -6.09
N LYS A 82 5.20 12.50 -6.54
CA LYS A 82 5.72 13.81 -6.11
C LYS A 82 4.73 14.96 -6.29
N ARG A 83 3.95 14.93 -7.37
CA ARG A 83 2.94 15.95 -7.70
C ARG A 83 1.56 15.27 -7.71
N MET A 84 0.61 15.74 -6.90
CA MET A 84 -0.77 15.26 -6.88
C MET A 84 -1.74 16.42 -7.10
N LEU A 85 -2.60 16.35 -8.10
CA LEU A 85 -3.37 17.52 -8.57
C LEU A 85 -4.49 18.02 -7.63
N LYS A 86 -4.78 17.39 -6.48
CA LYS A 86 -5.96 17.71 -5.64
C LYS A 86 -5.64 18.04 -4.17
N GLY A 87 -6.59 18.71 -3.50
CA GLY A 87 -6.59 19.01 -2.06
C GLY A 87 -6.50 17.74 -1.19
N GLY A 88 -6.01 17.86 0.05
CA GLY A 88 -5.74 16.71 0.90
C GLY A 88 -4.46 15.92 0.56
N ARG A 89 -3.65 16.40 -0.40
CA ARG A 89 -2.39 15.78 -0.86
C ARG A 89 -1.50 15.25 0.28
N PHE A 90 -1.34 16.01 1.36
CA PHE A 90 -0.46 15.64 2.46
C PHE A 90 -0.99 14.45 3.27
N LEU A 91 -2.31 14.34 3.45
CA LEU A 91 -2.95 13.22 4.13
C LEU A 91 -2.83 11.94 3.32
N TRP A 92 -3.17 12.00 2.02
CA TRP A 92 -3.02 10.87 1.09
C TRP A 92 -1.58 10.39 0.99
N ARG A 93 -0.65 11.34 0.86
CA ARG A 93 0.79 11.03 0.85
C ARG A 93 1.24 10.41 2.16
N ARG A 94 0.83 10.94 3.31
CA ARG A 94 1.17 10.36 4.62
C ARG A 94 0.70 8.91 4.70
N ARG A 95 -0.57 8.64 4.38
CA ARG A 95 -1.12 7.28 4.37
C ARG A 95 -0.33 6.33 3.46
N ALA A 96 -0.02 6.75 2.23
CA ALA A 96 0.80 5.96 1.32
C ALA A 96 2.23 5.74 1.83
N LEU A 97 2.87 6.75 2.44
CA LEU A 97 4.19 6.59 3.08
C LEU A 97 4.16 5.60 4.25
N ILE A 98 3.09 5.60 5.06
CA ILE A 98 2.88 4.62 6.14
C ILE A 98 2.83 3.21 5.54
N ARG A 99 2.03 2.99 4.49
CA ARG A 99 1.91 1.67 3.86
C ARG A 99 3.23 1.22 3.24
N PHE A 100 3.88 2.10 2.48
CA PHE A 100 5.21 1.87 1.90
C PHE A 100 6.22 1.40 2.96
N ILE A 101 6.40 2.18 4.03
CA ILE A 101 7.46 1.87 5.01
C ILE A 101 7.13 0.66 5.88
N ASN A 102 5.85 0.39 6.16
CA ASN A 102 5.45 -0.83 6.87
C ASN A 102 5.63 -2.07 6.00
N LEU A 103 5.34 -2.03 4.69
CA LEU A 103 5.65 -3.14 3.78
C LEU A 103 7.15 -3.41 3.75
N VAL A 104 7.98 -2.35 3.66
CA VAL A 104 9.44 -2.49 3.68
C VAL A 104 9.94 -3.04 5.02
N ALA A 105 9.51 -2.48 6.15
CA ALA A 105 9.99 -2.88 7.48
C ALA A 105 9.54 -4.29 7.90
N ARG A 106 8.47 -4.81 7.30
CA ARG A 106 7.94 -6.17 7.54
C ARG A 106 8.43 -7.21 6.54
N HIS A 107 9.05 -6.79 5.45
CA HIS A 107 9.60 -7.73 4.47
C HIS A 107 10.74 -8.54 5.11
N PRO A 108 10.74 -9.89 5.01
CA PRO A 108 11.70 -10.75 5.71
C PRO A 108 13.16 -10.32 5.53
N LEU A 109 13.57 -10.08 4.29
CA LEU A 109 14.94 -9.64 3.97
C LEU A 109 15.22 -8.19 4.31
N PHE A 110 14.37 -7.25 3.89
CA PHE A 110 14.63 -5.83 4.12
C PHE A 110 14.67 -5.48 5.61
N SER A 111 13.84 -6.14 6.43
CA SER A 111 13.76 -5.90 7.88
C SER A 111 15.08 -6.13 8.62
N GLU A 112 15.96 -6.98 8.09
CA GLU A 112 17.26 -7.30 8.67
C GLU A 112 18.42 -6.56 7.97
N ASP A 113 18.13 -5.77 6.93
CA ASP A 113 19.17 -5.07 6.17
C ASP A 113 19.57 -3.74 6.82
N GLU A 114 20.88 -3.47 6.85
CA GLU A 114 21.45 -2.24 7.41
C GLU A 114 20.94 -0.97 6.69
N LEU A 115 20.52 -1.07 5.43
CA LEU A 115 19.94 0.06 4.68
C LEU A 115 18.61 0.52 5.29
N VAL A 116 17.72 -0.43 5.63
CA VAL A 116 16.42 -0.13 6.27
C VAL A 116 16.63 0.35 7.70
N LYS A 117 17.50 -0.33 8.46
CA LYS A 117 17.86 0.09 9.82
C LYS A 117 18.43 1.51 9.84
N THR A 118 19.33 1.84 8.90
CA THR A 118 19.88 3.21 8.78
C THR A 118 18.77 4.22 8.51
N PHE A 119 17.87 3.93 7.57
CA PHE A 119 16.75 4.83 7.27
C PHE A 119 15.81 5.04 8.47
N LEU A 120 15.61 4.03 9.33
CA LEU A 120 14.72 4.13 10.49
C LEU A 120 15.39 4.71 11.75
N THR A 121 16.72 4.67 11.86
CA THR A 121 17.42 5.00 13.12
C THR A 121 18.39 6.17 13.04
N TYR A 122 18.88 6.54 11.86
CA TYR A 122 19.90 7.57 11.73
C TYR A 122 19.30 8.99 11.84
N SER A 123 19.74 9.78 12.81
CA SER A 123 19.23 11.14 13.05
C SER A 123 19.97 12.26 12.30
N GLY A 124 21.07 11.96 11.61
CA GLY A 124 21.86 12.95 10.87
C GLY A 124 21.17 13.48 9.61
N SER A 125 21.51 14.71 9.22
CA SER A 125 20.92 15.41 8.06
C SER A 125 21.38 14.86 6.70
N ASP A 126 22.44 14.07 6.66
CA ASP A 126 23.08 13.49 5.48
C ASP A 126 22.63 12.04 5.21
N VAL A 127 21.43 11.66 5.68
CA VAL A 127 20.87 10.31 5.50
C VAL A 127 20.91 9.83 4.05
N GLN A 128 20.63 10.70 3.08
CA GLN A 128 20.67 10.35 1.66
C GLN A 128 22.07 9.90 1.20
N THR A 129 23.11 10.60 1.62
CA THR A 129 24.51 10.27 1.30
C THR A 129 24.87 8.93 1.94
N LYS A 130 24.55 8.76 3.23
CA LYS A 130 24.84 7.53 3.97
C LYS A 130 24.16 6.30 3.36
N LEU A 131 22.94 6.43 2.86
CA LEU A 131 22.22 5.36 2.16
C LEU A 131 22.91 4.97 0.85
N ARG A 132 23.28 5.97 0.03
CA ARG A 132 23.98 5.72 -1.24
C ARG A 132 25.34 5.08 -1.02
N ASP A 133 26.11 5.54 -0.05
CA ASP A 133 27.45 5.02 0.23
C ASP A 133 27.39 3.58 0.76
N THR A 134 26.42 3.28 1.62
CA THR A 134 26.15 1.90 2.08
C THR A 134 25.82 0.99 0.89
N CYS A 135 24.91 1.43 0.01
CA CYS A 135 24.53 0.65 -1.17
C CYS A 135 25.71 0.42 -2.13
N LYS A 136 26.51 1.45 -2.40
CA LYS A 136 27.71 1.35 -3.27
C LYS A 136 28.76 0.40 -2.70
N LYS A 137 28.97 0.42 -1.38
CA LYS A 137 29.97 -0.41 -0.70
C LYS A 137 29.57 -1.89 -0.72
N THR A 138 28.29 -2.19 -0.50
CA THR A 138 27.80 -3.57 -0.36
C THR A 138 27.52 -4.23 -1.71
N GLY A 139 27.09 -3.47 -2.72
CA GLY A 139 26.63 -4.03 -4.00
C GLY A 139 25.18 -4.53 -3.92
N ASP A 140 24.74 -5.21 -4.99
CA ASP A 140 23.39 -5.76 -5.09
C ASP A 140 23.24 -7.11 -4.36
N GLU A 141 22.00 -7.58 -4.28
CA GLU A 141 21.66 -8.86 -3.63
C GLU A 141 22.34 -10.05 -4.31
N PHE A 142 22.52 -10.03 -5.63
CA PHE A 142 23.18 -11.13 -6.35
C PHE A 142 24.64 -11.28 -5.93
N MET A 143 25.33 -10.16 -5.71
CA MET A 143 26.74 -10.17 -5.29
C MET A 143 26.93 -10.59 -3.82
N THR A 144 25.89 -10.47 -3.00
CA THR A 144 25.98 -10.65 -1.54
C THR A 144 25.31 -11.92 -1.05
N ASN A 145 24.34 -12.45 -1.79
CA ASN A 145 23.64 -13.68 -1.45
C ASN A 145 24.46 -14.91 -1.87
N ARG A 146 24.80 -15.76 -0.90
CA ARG A 146 25.63 -16.97 -1.09
C ARG A 146 25.02 -17.99 -2.06
N ILE A 147 23.70 -17.94 -2.23
CA ILE A 147 22.94 -18.91 -3.03
C ILE A 147 22.77 -18.42 -4.47
N ALA A 148 23.12 -17.15 -4.76
CA ALA A 148 22.83 -16.53 -6.04
C ALA A 148 23.43 -17.26 -7.25
N THR A 149 24.67 -17.74 -7.13
CA THR A 149 25.34 -18.51 -8.20
C THR A 149 24.91 -19.97 -8.27
N GLN A 150 24.21 -20.48 -7.25
CA GLN A 150 23.71 -21.85 -7.16
C GLN A 150 22.18 -21.94 -7.34
N ALA A 151 21.50 -20.82 -7.57
CA ALA A 151 20.04 -20.75 -7.62
C ALA A 151 19.40 -21.79 -8.55
N LYS A 152 20.05 -22.10 -9.68
CA LYS A 152 19.61 -23.11 -10.65
C LYS A 152 19.41 -24.50 -10.03
N GLU A 153 20.23 -24.88 -9.05
CA GLU A 153 20.22 -26.20 -8.42
C GLU A 153 18.99 -26.41 -7.53
N TYR A 154 18.42 -25.32 -7.00
CA TYR A 154 17.24 -25.35 -6.16
C TYR A 154 15.94 -25.28 -6.98
N LEU A 155 15.99 -24.72 -8.19
CA LEU A 155 14.79 -24.45 -8.97
C LEU A 155 14.24 -25.72 -9.65
N PRO A 156 12.91 -25.95 -9.62
CA PRO A 156 12.31 -27.02 -10.39
C PRO A 156 12.36 -26.73 -11.90
N ALA A 157 12.36 -27.79 -12.72
CA ALA A 157 12.52 -27.67 -14.17
C ALA A 157 11.38 -26.85 -14.84
N ASP A 158 10.20 -26.83 -14.25
CA ASP A 158 9.00 -26.13 -14.71
C ASP A 158 8.81 -24.74 -14.07
N ILE A 159 9.82 -24.19 -13.39
CA ILE A 159 9.71 -22.91 -12.66
C ILE A 159 9.15 -21.76 -13.51
N GLN A 160 9.49 -21.69 -14.80
CA GLN A 160 8.99 -20.66 -15.71
C GLN A 160 7.48 -20.76 -15.94
N ALA A 161 6.96 -21.99 -16.03
CA ALA A 161 5.54 -22.25 -16.14
C ALA A 161 4.83 -21.93 -14.82
N GLN A 162 5.41 -22.32 -13.68
CA GLN A 162 4.88 -21.98 -12.35
C GLN A 162 4.82 -20.47 -12.11
N PHE A 163 5.87 -19.73 -12.53
CA PHE A 163 5.89 -18.26 -12.51
C PHE A 163 4.73 -17.68 -13.33
N SER A 164 4.53 -18.19 -14.56
CA SER A 164 3.48 -17.70 -15.45
C SER A 164 2.08 -17.92 -14.85
N THR A 165 1.84 -19.09 -14.26
CA THR A 165 0.60 -19.42 -13.55
C THR A 165 0.38 -18.53 -12.32
N SER A 166 1.42 -18.38 -11.48
CA SER A 166 1.36 -17.59 -10.25
C SER A 166 1.11 -16.12 -10.55
N ARG A 167 1.74 -15.58 -11.59
CA ARG A 167 1.53 -14.20 -12.04
C ARG A 167 0.08 -13.95 -12.46
N GLU A 168 -0.51 -14.83 -13.25
CA GLU A 168 -1.91 -14.65 -13.68
C GLU A 168 -2.88 -14.78 -12.50
N LEU A 169 -2.61 -15.71 -11.58
CA LEU A 169 -3.38 -15.83 -10.33
C LEU A 169 -3.32 -14.53 -9.50
N ILE A 170 -2.11 -14.02 -9.22
CA ILE A 170 -1.93 -12.81 -8.41
C ILE A 170 -2.54 -11.58 -9.10
N LYS A 171 -2.46 -11.49 -10.43
CA LYS A 171 -3.15 -10.46 -11.21
C LYS A 171 -4.67 -10.54 -11.06
N ASN A 172 -5.26 -11.73 -11.07
CA ASN A 172 -6.69 -11.92 -10.84
C ASN A 172 -7.12 -11.54 -9.42
N ILE A 173 -6.28 -11.86 -8.42
CA ILE A 173 -6.47 -11.43 -7.03
C ILE A 173 -6.43 -9.89 -6.97
N HIS A 174 -5.40 -9.25 -7.54
CA HIS A 174 -5.28 -7.80 -7.60
C HIS A 174 -6.52 -7.12 -8.19
N ASN A 175 -6.97 -7.57 -9.37
CA ASN A 175 -8.15 -7.00 -10.02
C ASN A 175 -9.42 -7.15 -9.15
N SER A 176 -9.54 -8.26 -8.43
CA SER A 176 -10.68 -8.51 -7.55
C SER A 176 -10.66 -7.63 -6.31
N PHE A 177 -9.50 -7.51 -5.65
CA PHE A 177 -9.31 -6.62 -4.51
C PHE A 177 -9.44 -5.14 -4.89
N GLN A 178 -9.05 -4.76 -6.11
CA GLN A 178 -9.24 -3.40 -6.60
C GLN A 178 -10.72 -3.05 -6.68
N ARG A 179 -11.53 -3.95 -7.26
CA ARG A 179 -12.99 -3.77 -7.30
C ARG A 179 -13.58 -3.72 -5.88
N LEU A 180 -13.12 -4.56 -4.95
CA LEU A 180 -13.58 -4.51 -3.55
C LEU A 180 -13.23 -3.18 -2.89
N ARG A 181 -12.00 -2.68 -3.07
CA ARG A 181 -11.57 -1.37 -2.58
C ARG A 181 -12.45 -0.25 -3.13
N ASP A 182 -12.70 -0.24 -4.44
CA ASP A 182 -13.53 0.79 -5.07
C ASP A 182 -14.97 0.79 -4.52
N ARG A 183 -15.51 -0.38 -4.12
CA ARG A 183 -16.82 -0.47 -3.47
C ARG A 183 -16.76 0.00 -2.01
N ALA A 184 -15.75 -0.43 -1.25
CA ALA A 184 -15.58 -0.03 0.15
C ALA A 184 -15.37 1.49 0.28
N GLU A 185 -14.60 2.10 -0.62
CA GLU A 185 -14.39 3.55 -0.66
C GLU A 185 -15.70 4.29 -0.90
N LYS A 186 -16.52 3.84 -1.86
CA LYS A 186 -17.87 4.40 -2.06
C LYS A 186 -18.81 4.21 -0.87
N MET A 187 -18.62 3.17 -0.06
CA MET A 187 -19.39 2.99 1.16
C MET A 187 -18.97 4.03 2.21
N ALA A 188 -17.66 4.20 2.41
CA ALA A 188 -17.12 5.23 3.31
C ALA A 188 -17.53 6.65 2.91
N GLU A 189 -17.49 6.96 1.60
CA GLU A 189 -17.97 8.22 1.05
C GLU A 189 -19.45 8.45 1.37
N ARG A 190 -20.32 7.47 1.12
CA ARG A 190 -21.75 7.56 1.44
C ARG A 190 -22.02 7.75 2.93
N SER A 191 -21.26 7.10 3.81
CA SER A 191 -21.36 7.32 5.25
C SER A 191 -21.04 8.77 5.64
N MET A 192 -20.07 9.38 4.97
CA MET A 192 -19.70 10.79 5.17
C MET A 192 -20.72 11.76 4.55
N GLU A 193 -21.30 11.41 3.40
CA GLU A 193 -22.39 12.17 2.78
C GLU A 193 -23.63 12.16 3.67
N ASN A 194 -24.02 11.00 4.22
CA ASN A 194 -25.11 10.88 5.18
C ASN A 194 -24.90 11.80 6.41
N SER A 195 -23.67 11.88 6.92
CA SER A 195 -23.33 12.84 7.98
C SER A 195 -23.61 14.29 7.56
N THR A 196 -23.23 14.65 6.33
CA THR A 196 -23.45 16.00 5.79
C THR A 196 -24.94 16.31 5.65
N ASP A 197 -25.72 15.35 5.15
CA ASP A 197 -27.17 15.48 5.00
C ASP A 197 -27.87 15.63 6.35
N LEU A 198 -27.46 14.86 7.36
CA LEU A 198 -27.99 14.97 8.73
C LEU A 198 -27.70 16.34 9.36
N VAL A 199 -26.49 16.91 9.14
CA VAL A 199 -26.21 18.29 9.57
C VAL A 199 -27.15 19.26 8.87
N GLN A 200 -27.32 19.14 7.56
CA GLN A 200 -28.13 20.08 6.81
C GLN A 200 -29.61 19.99 7.24
N PHE A 201 -30.12 18.77 7.43
CA PHE A 201 -31.47 18.56 7.93
C PHE A 201 -31.67 19.21 9.31
N GLY A 202 -30.72 18.99 10.24
CA GLY A 202 -30.74 19.64 11.56
C GLY A 202 -30.72 21.17 11.46
N ARG A 203 -29.93 21.74 10.53
CA ARG A 203 -29.90 23.19 10.30
C ARG A 203 -31.25 23.73 9.84
N GLU A 204 -31.93 23.07 8.92
CA GLU A 204 -33.27 23.48 8.47
C GLU A 204 -34.29 23.42 9.61
N LEU A 205 -34.23 22.39 10.47
CA LEU A 205 -35.07 22.31 11.68
C LEU A 205 -34.81 23.49 12.64
N SER A 206 -33.54 23.82 12.87
CA SER A 206 -33.16 24.94 13.71
C SER A 206 -33.59 26.28 13.11
N ALA A 207 -33.49 26.44 11.79
CA ALA A 207 -33.92 27.65 11.09
C ALA A 207 -35.44 27.83 11.22
N LEU A 208 -36.22 26.76 10.98
CA LEU A 208 -37.67 26.76 11.15
C LEU A 208 -38.08 27.03 12.61
N GLY A 209 -37.37 26.43 13.57
CA GLY A 209 -37.58 26.66 14.99
C GLY A 209 -37.22 28.09 15.45
N SER A 210 -36.36 28.79 14.71
CA SER A 210 -35.92 30.15 15.03
C SER A 210 -36.72 31.23 14.28
N ASP A 211 -37.62 30.86 13.37
CA ASP A 211 -38.45 31.81 12.64
C ASP A 211 -39.38 32.56 13.61
N ALA A 212 -39.20 33.88 13.69
CA ALA A 212 -39.94 34.79 14.56
C ALA A 212 -41.20 35.38 13.91
N SER A 213 -41.55 34.95 12.69
CA SER A 213 -42.72 35.43 11.95
C SER A 213 -44.00 35.26 12.77
N VAL A 214 -44.78 36.35 12.86
CA VAL A 214 -46.03 36.37 13.63
C VAL A 214 -47.11 35.64 12.83
N LEU A 215 -47.75 34.64 13.45
CA LEU A 215 -48.90 33.96 12.87
C LEU A 215 -50.06 34.96 12.65
N PRO A 216 -50.75 34.93 11.48
CA PRO A 216 -51.92 35.77 11.24
C PRO A 216 -52.98 35.62 12.33
N SER A 217 -53.67 36.71 12.67
CA SER A 217 -54.68 36.74 13.76
C SER A 217 -55.87 35.79 13.55
N LEU A 218 -56.12 35.36 12.31
CA LEU A 218 -57.15 34.38 11.96
C LEU A 218 -56.72 32.92 12.22
N ALA A 219 -55.44 32.67 12.53
CA ALA A 219 -54.94 31.34 12.83
C ALA A 219 -55.26 30.98 14.29
N SER A 220 -56.15 30.01 14.48
CA SER A 220 -56.59 29.51 15.80
C SER A 220 -55.52 28.77 16.61
N SER A 221 -54.27 28.70 16.11
CA SER A 221 -53.18 27.85 16.63
C SER A 221 -52.02 28.62 17.27
N GLN A 222 -52.19 29.90 17.63
CA GLN A 222 -51.10 30.75 18.12
C GLN A 222 -50.29 30.16 19.30
N SER A 223 -50.90 29.37 20.19
CA SER A 223 -50.23 28.75 21.34
C SER A 223 -49.43 27.47 21.02
N SER A 224 -49.81 26.70 20.00
CA SER A 224 -49.12 25.43 19.67
C SER A 224 -47.88 25.63 18.81
N TRP A 225 -47.84 26.68 17.99
CA TRP A 225 -46.69 26.97 17.13
C TRP A 225 -45.43 27.39 17.90
N GLY A 226 -45.57 28.15 19.00
CA GLY A 226 -44.44 28.51 19.85
C GLY A 226 -43.74 27.28 20.44
N THR A 227 -44.52 26.34 20.98
CA THR A 227 -44.02 25.07 21.51
C THR A 227 -43.39 24.23 20.40
N LEU A 228 -44.04 24.12 19.23
CA LEU A 228 -43.51 23.41 18.08
C LEU A 228 -42.15 23.96 17.62
N ARG A 229 -41.99 25.27 17.55
CA ARG A 229 -40.70 25.91 17.20
C ARG A 229 -39.58 25.55 18.18
N GLN A 230 -39.87 25.58 19.49
CA GLN A 230 -38.89 25.18 20.50
C GLN A 230 -38.54 23.69 20.40
N SER A 231 -39.53 22.83 20.11
CA SER A 231 -39.34 21.41 19.86
C SER A 231 -38.46 21.13 18.64
N LEU A 232 -38.67 21.85 17.53
CA LEU A 232 -37.85 21.75 16.31
C LEU A 232 -36.40 22.15 16.57
N LYS A 233 -36.19 23.20 17.37
CA LYS A 233 -34.84 23.61 17.78
C LYS A 233 -34.16 22.54 18.64
N SER A 234 -34.85 21.97 19.62
CA SER A 234 -34.31 20.87 20.42
C SER A 234 -33.99 19.63 19.57
N LEU A 235 -34.85 19.31 18.60
CA LEU A 235 -34.64 18.20 17.67
C LEU A 235 -33.39 18.39 16.80
N SER A 236 -33.06 19.65 16.43
CA SER A 236 -31.87 19.93 15.61
C SER A 236 -30.55 19.50 16.26
N GLU A 237 -30.47 19.54 17.59
CA GLU A 237 -29.28 19.13 18.34
C GLU A 237 -29.05 17.62 18.25
N GLU A 238 -30.12 16.82 18.25
CA GLU A 238 -30.07 15.37 18.08
C GLU A 238 -29.58 14.97 16.67
N PHE A 239 -29.95 15.74 15.65
CA PHE A 239 -29.44 15.54 14.28
C PHE A 239 -27.93 15.83 14.16
N ALA A 240 -27.38 16.72 14.99
CA ALA A 240 -25.93 16.91 15.07
C ALA A 240 -25.24 15.67 15.68
N VAL A 241 -25.85 15.01 16.66
CA VAL A 241 -25.34 13.75 17.23
C VAL A 241 -25.39 12.62 16.20
N LEU A 242 -26.52 12.46 15.50
CA LEU A 242 -26.67 11.49 14.40
C LEU A 242 -25.60 11.72 13.32
N SER A 243 -25.37 12.98 12.96
CA SER A 243 -24.34 13.34 11.99
C SER A 243 -22.94 12.94 12.45
N ASP A 244 -22.57 13.16 13.71
CA ASP A 244 -21.27 12.72 14.23
C ASP A 244 -21.13 11.19 14.21
N LYS A 245 -22.19 10.44 14.55
CA LYS A 245 -22.17 8.97 14.45
C LYS A 245 -21.97 8.50 13.00
N ALA A 246 -22.67 9.09 12.04
CA ALA A 246 -22.46 8.80 10.62
C ALA A 246 -21.02 9.13 10.17
N ALA A 247 -20.47 10.25 10.61
CA ALA A 247 -19.10 10.64 10.29
C ALA A 247 -18.07 9.68 10.91
N GLN A 248 -18.29 9.25 12.16
CA GLN A 248 -17.46 8.27 12.84
C GLN A 248 -17.45 6.93 12.10
N GLN A 249 -18.62 6.45 11.65
CA GLN A 249 -18.70 5.26 10.81
C GLN A 249 -17.91 5.44 9.51
N GLY A 250 -18.09 6.54 8.78
CA GLY A 250 -17.33 6.80 7.54
C GLY A 250 -15.82 6.85 7.75
N ARG A 251 -15.35 7.44 8.87
CA ARG A 251 -13.93 7.44 9.24
C ARG A 251 -13.40 6.03 9.53
N ARG A 252 -14.13 5.21 10.30
CA ARG A 252 -13.76 3.80 10.58
C ARG A 252 -13.69 2.99 9.28
N GLU A 253 -14.68 3.11 8.40
CA GLU A 253 -14.68 2.44 7.10
C GLU A 253 -13.45 2.83 6.27
N GLN A 254 -13.14 4.12 6.23
CA GLN A 254 -11.96 4.61 5.52
C GLN A 254 -10.65 4.09 6.13
N ASP A 255 -10.46 4.27 7.44
CA ASP A 255 -9.18 4.01 8.11
C ASP A 255 -8.92 2.51 8.35
N ASP A 256 -9.96 1.72 8.65
CA ASP A 256 -9.80 0.32 9.02
C ASP A 256 -10.07 -0.65 7.87
N VAL A 257 -10.86 -0.27 6.87
CA VAL A 257 -11.20 -1.14 5.73
C VAL A 257 -10.46 -0.69 4.47
N VAL A 258 -10.67 0.55 4.03
CA VAL A 258 -10.10 1.05 2.76
C VAL A 258 -8.58 1.12 2.83
N GLU A 259 -7.99 1.57 3.94
CA GLU A 259 -6.51 1.59 4.07
C GLU A 259 -5.89 0.18 4.11
N LYS A 260 -6.55 -0.82 4.72
CA LYS A 260 -6.06 -2.21 4.69
C LYS A 260 -6.17 -2.82 3.29
N LEU A 261 -7.24 -2.50 2.55
CA LEU A 261 -7.37 -2.88 1.14
C LEU A 261 -6.26 -2.24 0.30
N ASN A 262 -6.00 -0.95 0.49
CA ASN A 262 -4.90 -0.26 -0.19
C ASN A 262 -3.53 -0.84 0.18
N PHE A 263 -3.31 -1.24 1.44
CA PHE A 263 -2.06 -1.88 1.87
C PHE A 263 -1.81 -3.19 1.10
N PHE A 264 -2.84 -4.04 0.98
CA PHE A 264 -2.71 -5.29 0.23
C PHE A 264 -2.57 -5.04 -1.27
N LEU A 265 -3.31 -4.06 -1.82
CA LEU A 265 -3.18 -3.66 -3.22
C LEU A 265 -1.79 -3.13 -3.55
N ASP A 266 -1.19 -2.33 -2.67
CA ASP A 266 0.18 -1.83 -2.83
C ASP A 266 1.17 -3.01 -2.88
N LEU A 267 1.01 -4.03 -2.04
CA LEU A 267 1.82 -5.26 -2.09
C LEU A 267 1.66 -6.02 -3.42
N LEU A 268 0.41 -6.25 -3.85
CA LEU A 268 0.10 -6.95 -5.11
C LEU A 268 0.60 -6.18 -6.34
N GLN A 269 0.48 -4.85 -6.30
CA GLN A 269 1.02 -3.94 -7.31
C GLN A 269 2.54 -4.08 -7.42
N SER A 270 3.21 -4.12 -6.28
CA SER A 270 4.67 -4.23 -6.20
C SER A 270 5.18 -5.57 -6.73
N TYR A 271 4.40 -6.65 -6.56
CA TYR A 271 4.68 -7.94 -7.19
C TYR A 271 4.54 -7.87 -8.71
N ARG A 272 3.51 -7.19 -9.23
CA ARG A 272 3.39 -6.96 -10.68
C ARG A 272 4.60 -6.20 -11.22
N ASP A 273 5.03 -5.15 -10.53
CA ASP A 273 6.21 -4.37 -10.93
C ASP A 273 7.48 -5.23 -10.90
N LEU A 274 7.61 -6.16 -9.95
CA LEU A 274 8.69 -7.14 -9.93
C LEU A 274 8.65 -8.09 -11.13
N CYS A 275 7.48 -8.63 -11.48
CA CYS A 275 7.33 -9.44 -12.69
C CYS A 275 7.78 -8.67 -13.94
N GLU A 276 7.38 -7.40 -14.05
CA GLU A 276 7.81 -6.55 -15.17
C GLU A 276 9.32 -6.32 -15.18
N ARG A 277 9.95 -6.08 -14.02
CA ARG A 277 11.42 -5.96 -13.89
C ARG A 277 12.13 -7.24 -14.33
N HIS A 278 11.59 -8.41 -13.99
CA HIS A 278 12.15 -9.68 -14.42
C HIS A 278 12.06 -9.85 -15.94
N GLU A 279 10.86 -9.70 -16.51
CA GLU A 279 10.61 -9.97 -17.92
C GLU A 279 11.28 -8.97 -18.85
N LYS A 280 11.14 -7.68 -18.57
CA LYS A 280 11.68 -6.59 -19.41
C LYS A 280 13.13 -6.27 -19.08
N GLY A 281 13.63 -6.73 -17.94
CA GLY A 281 15.02 -6.56 -17.50
C GLY A 281 15.83 -7.83 -17.74
N VAL A 282 16.13 -8.57 -16.65
CA VAL A 282 17.10 -9.67 -16.66
C VAL A 282 16.81 -10.76 -17.70
N LEU A 283 15.54 -11.15 -17.87
CA LEU A 283 15.16 -12.18 -18.85
C LEU A 283 15.37 -11.67 -20.28
N HIS A 284 14.89 -10.47 -20.59
CA HIS A 284 15.05 -9.87 -21.91
C HIS A 284 16.53 -9.65 -22.26
N GLU A 285 17.31 -9.14 -21.31
CA GLU A 285 18.75 -8.93 -21.49
C GLU A 285 19.48 -10.26 -21.75
N HIS A 286 19.14 -11.32 -21.00
CA HIS A 286 19.72 -12.66 -21.20
C HIS A 286 19.39 -13.21 -22.60
N GLN A 287 18.12 -13.11 -23.04
CA GLN A 287 17.70 -13.52 -24.38
C GLN A 287 18.42 -12.73 -25.49
N LYS A 288 18.58 -11.42 -25.31
CA LYS A 288 19.29 -10.54 -26.24
C LYS A 288 20.78 -10.92 -26.34
N ALA A 289 21.41 -11.26 -25.22
CA ALA A 289 22.80 -11.71 -25.19
C ALA A 289 22.99 -13.03 -25.95
N LEU A 290 22.10 -14.01 -25.74
CA LEU A 290 22.10 -15.29 -26.47
C LEU A 290 21.90 -15.11 -27.98
N HIS A 291 21.01 -14.20 -28.37
CA HIS A 291 20.78 -13.89 -29.78
C HIS A 291 22.02 -13.27 -30.44
N LYS A 292 22.67 -12.31 -29.76
CA LYS A 292 23.90 -11.67 -30.23
C LYS A 292 25.05 -12.67 -30.38
N TYR A 293 25.23 -13.56 -29.40
CA TYR A 293 26.20 -14.65 -29.49
C TYR A 293 25.94 -15.57 -30.69
N SER A 294 24.68 -15.95 -30.92
CA SER A 294 24.30 -16.78 -32.07
C SER A 294 24.56 -16.10 -33.42
N MET A 295 24.48 -14.77 -33.49
CA MET A 295 24.87 -14.02 -34.68
C MET A 295 26.40 -13.98 -34.87
N MET A 296 27.15 -13.73 -33.80
CA MET A 296 28.61 -13.68 -33.84
C MET A 296 29.21 -15.05 -34.24
N LYS A 297 28.65 -16.15 -33.72
CA LYS A 297 29.06 -17.51 -34.09
C LYS A 297 28.81 -17.80 -35.58
N ARG A 298 27.67 -17.35 -36.13
CA ARG A 298 27.39 -17.45 -37.57
C ARG A 298 28.38 -16.63 -38.41
N GLN A 299 28.70 -15.41 -37.98
CA GLN A 299 29.69 -14.56 -38.65
C GLN A 299 31.08 -15.20 -38.64
N MET A 300 31.49 -15.78 -37.51
CA MET A 300 32.75 -16.50 -37.39
C MET A 300 32.80 -17.68 -38.37
N MET A 301 31.75 -18.51 -38.42
CA MET A 301 31.68 -19.63 -39.37
C MET A 301 31.78 -19.18 -40.83
N SER A 302 31.25 -18.00 -41.20
CA SER A 302 31.42 -17.45 -42.55
C SER A 302 32.81 -16.87 -42.81
N ALA A 303 33.45 -16.26 -41.81
CA ALA A 303 34.77 -15.63 -41.94
C ALA A 303 35.90 -16.67 -42.02
N THR A 304 35.79 -17.80 -41.30
CA THR A 304 36.78 -18.89 -41.35
C THR A 304 36.88 -19.55 -42.73
N VAL A 305 35.86 -19.41 -43.58
CA VAL A 305 35.85 -19.94 -44.95
C VAL A 305 36.63 -19.03 -45.93
N GLN A 306 36.93 -17.78 -45.56
CA GLN A 306 37.68 -16.84 -46.40
C GLN A 306 39.11 -16.59 -45.87
N PRO A 307 40.17 -17.03 -46.58
CA PRO A 307 41.54 -17.04 -46.06
C PRO A 307 42.23 -15.67 -45.96
N LYS A 308 41.59 -14.55 -46.33
CA LYS A 308 42.23 -13.22 -46.42
C LYS A 308 42.10 -12.33 -45.17
N GLU A 309 41.41 -12.77 -44.11
CA GLU A 309 41.15 -11.91 -42.94
C GLU A 309 41.46 -12.55 -41.57
N GLN A 310 42.63 -13.18 -41.42
CA GLN A 310 43.01 -13.84 -40.15
C GLN A 310 42.98 -12.90 -38.92
N ALA A 311 43.35 -11.63 -39.07
CA ALA A 311 43.28 -10.65 -37.98
C ALA A 311 41.83 -10.26 -37.58
N SER A 312 40.85 -10.38 -38.50
CA SER A 312 39.44 -10.13 -38.17
C SER A 312 38.83 -11.32 -37.43
N VAL A 313 39.30 -12.54 -37.73
CA VAL A 313 38.89 -13.78 -37.05
C VAL A 313 39.35 -13.80 -35.59
N GLU A 314 40.61 -13.45 -35.29
CA GLU A 314 41.11 -13.40 -33.90
C GLU A 314 40.35 -12.37 -33.04
N GLN A 315 40.02 -11.20 -33.61
CA GLN A 315 39.19 -10.20 -32.93
C GLN A 315 37.76 -10.69 -32.68
N LEU A 316 37.18 -11.42 -33.64
CA LEU A 316 35.86 -12.03 -33.48
C LEU A 316 35.86 -13.12 -32.41
N GLU A 317 36.90 -13.96 -32.35
CA GLU A 317 37.08 -14.97 -31.31
C GLU A 317 37.17 -14.36 -29.92
N SER A 318 38.00 -13.32 -29.73
CA SER A 318 38.09 -12.62 -28.45
C SER A 318 36.74 -12.05 -28.01
N ARG A 319 35.96 -11.48 -28.96
CA ARG A 319 34.62 -10.96 -28.66
C ARG A 319 33.62 -12.07 -28.34
N ILE A 320 33.74 -13.24 -28.95
CA ILE A 320 32.89 -14.41 -28.66
C ILE A 320 33.15 -14.89 -27.23
N VAL A 321 34.42 -15.06 -26.83
CA VAL A 321 34.78 -15.48 -25.46
C VAL A 321 34.27 -14.48 -24.41
N GLN A 322 34.43 -13.17 -24.65
CA GLN A 322 33.87 -12.14 -23.77
C GLN A 322 32.34 -12.23 -23.68
N GLN A 323 31.67 -12.51 -24.80
CA GLN A 323 30.22 -12.66 -24.85
C GLN A 323 29.74 -13.93 -24.12
N GLU A 324 30.51 -15.04 -24.15
CA GLU A 324 30.21 -16.26 -23.40
C GLU A 324 30.28 -16.02 -21.88
N SER A 325 31.34 -15.36 -21.41
CA SER A 325 31.48 -14.99 -19.99
C SER A 325 30.33 -14.09 -19.52
N ALA A 326 29.92 -13.13 -20.35
CA ALA A 326 28.78 -12.27 -20.06
C ALA A 326 27.47 -13.08 -20.01
N ILE A 327 27.23 -13.99 -20.96
CA ILE A 327 26.04 -14.86 -20.99
C ILE A 327 25.97 -15.71 -19.73
N GLN A 328 27.07 -16.32 -19.30
CA GLN A 328 27.09 -17.13 -18.08
C GLN A 328 26.67 -16.31 -16.85
N THR A 329 27.19 -15.09 -16.73
CA THR A 329 26.81 -14.18 -15.64
C THR A 329 25.32 -13.82 -15.69
N MET A 330 24.79 -13.57 -16.88
CA MET A 330 23.37 -13.24 -17.10
C MET A 330 22.45 -14.44 -16.85
N GLU A 331 22.88 -15.65 -17.22
CA GLU A 331 22.18 -16.89 -16.95
C GLU A 331 22.04 -17.12 -15.44
N LEU A 332 23.14 -16.95 -14.69
CA LEU A 332 23.12 -17.05 -13.22
C LEU A 332 22.18 -16.01 -12.60
N ARG A 333 22.23 -14.76 -13.05
CA ARG A 333 21.31 -13.70 -12.59
C ARG A 333 19.86 -14.01 -12.94
N ASN A 334 19.59 -14.60 -14.10
CA ASN A 334 18.25 -15.00 -14.50
C ASN A 334 17.69 -16.10 -13.58
N TYR A 335 18.48 -17.13 -13.28
CA TYR A 335 18.07 -18.16 -12.31
C TYR A 335 17.89 -17.58 -10.91
N PHE A 336 18.79 -16.72 -10.45
CA PHE A 336 18.62 -16.07 -9.15
C PHE A 336 17.37 -15.19 -9.11
N SER A 337 17.04 -14.50 -10.20
CA SER A 337 15.80 -13.72 -10.29
C SER A 337 14.56 -14.60 -10.20
N LEU A 338 14.54 -15.79 -10.82
CA LEU A 338 13.43 -16.74 -10.71
C LEU A 338 13.31 -17.31 -9.30
N PHE A 339 14.45 -17.61 -8.66
CA PHE A 339 14.51 -18.02 -7.26
C PHE A 339 13.90 -16.96 -6.33
N CYS A 340 14.31 -15.70 -6.48
CA CYS A 340 13.74 -14.60 -5.70
C CYS A 340 12.25 -14.43 -6.00
N LEU A 341 11.83 -14.43 -7.27
CA LEU A 341 10.42 -14.35 -7.67
C LEU A 341 9.56 -15.43 -7.01
N HIS A 342 10.07 -16.66 -6.92
CA HIS A 342 9.38 -17.74 -6.24
C HIS A 342 9.18 -17.42 -4.75
N GLN A 343 10.26 -17.01 -4.05
CA GLN A 343 10.18 -16.58 -2.66
C GLN A 343 9.19 -15.42 -2.46
N GLU A 344 9.23 -14.41 -3.33
CA GLU A 344 8.30 -13.29 -3.31
C GLU A 344 6.84 -13.72 -3.57
N THR A 345 6.63 -14.72 -4.43
CA THR A 345 5.30 -15.33 -4.66
C THR A 345 4.76 -15.94 -3.37
N GLN A 346 5.60 -16.68 -2.64
CA GLN A 346 5.23 -17.23 -1.32
C GLN A 346 4.89 -16.11 -0.35
N LEU A 347 5.68 -15.02 -0.34
CA LEU A 347 5.38 -13.86 0.50
C LEU A 347 3.99 -13.28 0.21
N ILE A 348 3.59 -13.14 -1.06
CA ILE A 348 2.23 -12.70 -1.41
C ILE A 348 1.17 -13.63 -0.83
N PHE A 349 1.36 -14.95 -0.90
CA PHE A 349 0.43 -15.91 -0.33
C PHE A 349 0.41 -15.90 1.20
N THR A 350 1.54 -15.66 1.86
CA THR A 350 1.60 -15.44 3.31
C THR A 350 0.75 -14.24 3.74
N TYR A 351 0.54 -13.24 2.88
CA TYR A 351 -0.33 -12.10 3.18
C TYR A 351 -1.82 -12.35 2.94
N LEU A 352 -2.24 -13.44 2.29
CA LEU A 352 -3.67 -13.72 2.01
C LEU A 352 -4.60 -13.69 3.25
N PRO A 353 -4.17 -14.14 4.45
CA PRO A 353 -4.97 -14.03 5.67
C PRO A 353 -5.41 -12.59 6.02
N ILE A 354 -4.76 -11.56 5.47
CA ILE A 354 -5.21 -10.16 5.61
C ILE A 354 -6.67 -9.97 5.17
N THR A 355 -7.17 -10.83 4.27
CA THR A 355 -8.56 -10.85 3.82
C THR A 355 -9.53 -10.99 5.00
N ALA A 356 -9.24 -11.89 5.95
CA ALA A 356 -10.08 -12.07 7.13
C ALA A 356 -10.08 -10.82 8.00
N ASN A 357 -8.92 -10.16 8.16
CA ASN A 357 -8.81 -8.91 8.91
C ASN A 357 -9.58 -7.76 8.26
N ILE A 358 -9.56 -7.67 6.92
CA ILE A 358 -10.30 -6.66 6.15
C ILE A 358 -11.80 -6.89 6.30
N LEU A 359 -12.27 -8.12 6.10
CA LEU A 359 -13.69 -8.46 6.21
C LEU A 359 -14.19 -8.32 7.64
N GLY A 360 -13.40 -8.72 8.63
CA GLY A 360 -13.70 -8.53 10.05
C GLY A 360 -13.82 -7.05 10.42
N ALA A 361 -12.87 -6.21 9.97
CA ALA A 361 -12.96 -4.76 10.15
C ALA A 361 -14.21 -4.15 9.51
N PHE A 362 -14.56 -4.61 8.30
CA PHE A 362 -15.76 -4.17 7.60
C PHE A 362 -17.04 -4.51 8.36
N VAL A 363 -17.20 -5.78 8.76
CA VAL A 363 -18.37 -6.24 9.53
C VAL A 363 -18.47 -5.47 10.85
N ASN A 364 -17.36 -5.34 11.59
CA ASN A 364 -17.34 -4.60 12.85
C ASN A 364 -17.76 -3.14 12.66
N SER A 365 -17.28 -2.48 11.60
CA SER A 365 -17.66 -1.09 11.31
C SER A 365 -19.15 -0.95 11.02
N GLN A 366 -19.75 -1.86 10.24
CA GLN A 366 -21.19 -1.84 9.95
C GLN A 366 -22.02 -2.09 11.22
N VAL A 367 -21.67 -3.13 11.98
CA VAL A 367 -22.39 -3.48 13.23
C VAL A 367 -22.33 -2.33 14.22
N GLN A 368 -21.16 -1.75 14.44
CA GLN A 368 -20.98 -0.64 15.36
C GLN A 368 -21.73 0.61 14.88
N GLY A 369 -21.62 0.95 13.59
CA GLY A 369 -22.31 2.10 13.02
C GLY A 369 -23.83 2.00 13.12
N HIS A 370 -24.41 0.84 12.79
CA HIS A 370 -25.85 0.61 12.92
C HIS A 370 -26.33 0.64 14.36
N ARG A 371 -25.55 0.09 15.30
CA ARG A 371 -25.87 0.15 16.73
C ARG A 371 -25.88 1.58 17.23
N GLU A 372 -24.80 2.32 17.01
CA GLU A 372 -24.67 3.71 17.45
C GLU A 372 -25.77 4.61 16.86
N MET A 373 -26.11 4.41 15.59
CA MET A 373 -27.20 5.14 14.93
C MET A 373 -28.57 4.75 15.51
N GLY A 374 -28.80 3.45 15.70
CA GLY A 374 -30.04 2.92 16.28
C GLY A 374 -30.29 3.41 17.70
N ASP A 375 -29.25 3.47 18.53
CA ASP A 375 -29.33 3.98 19.90
C ASP A 375 -29.85 5.43 19.91
N VAL A 376 -29.31 6.30 19.06
CA VAL A 376 -29.76 7.70 18.96
C VAL A 376 -31.20 7.80 18.44
N TRP A 377 -31.59 7.00 17.43
CA TRP A 377 -32.98 6.99 16.95
C TRP A 377 -33.96 6.50 18.01
N ASN A 378 -33.61 5.48 18.78
CA ASN A 378 -34.43 4.96 19.87
C ASN A 378 -34.59 5.97 21.00
N GLU A 379 -33.56 6.77 21.30
CA GLU A 379 -33.66 7.88 22.25
C GLU A 379 -34.52 9.04 21.72
N LEU A 380 -34.53 9.25 20.40
CA LEU A 380 -35.30 10.31 19.75
C LEU A 380 -36.79 10.02 19.69
N GLN A 381 -37.17 8.76 19.46
CA GLN A 381 -38.56 8.33 19.31
C GLN A 381 -39.49 8.78 20.45
N PRO A 382 -39.18 8.56 21.75
CA PRO A 382 -40.03 9.03 22.85
C PRO A 382 -40.00 10.56 22.98
N LYS A 383 -38.87 11.22 22.66
CA LYS A 383 -38.77 12.68 22.66
C LYS A 383 -39.76 13.29 21.67
N LEU A 384 -39.94 12.71 20.49
CA LEU A 384 -40.96 13.17 19.53
C LEU A 384 -42.39 13.06 20.10
N GLY A 385 -42.71 11.99 20.82
CA GLY A 385 -44.02 11.86 21.49
C GLY A 385 -44.26 12.95 22.53
N CYS A 386 -43.24 13.33 23.30
CA CYS A 386 -43.30 14.41 24.27
C CYS A 386 -43.32 15.82 23.64
N LEU A 387 -42.55 16.02 22.56
CA LEU A 387 -42.34 17.32 21.92
C LEU A 387 -43.51 17.78 21.04
N PHE A 388 -44.34 16.85 20.55
CA PHE A 388 -45.44 17.15 19.61
C PHE A 388 -46.83 16.78 20.17
N GLY A 389 -46.92 16.25 21.40
CA GLY A 389 -48.18 15.81 22.01
C GLY A 389 -48.64 14.45 21.50
N SER A 390 -49.01 13.55 22.41
CA SER A 390 -49.39 12.16 22.12
C SER A 390 -50.57 12.03 21.16
N ASN A 391 -50.28 11.74 19.88
CA ASN A 391 -50.99 10.74 19.05
C ASN A 391 -50.43 10.70 17.61
N ASN A 392 -49.14 10.38 17.43
CA ASN A 392 -48.71 9.77 16.17
C ASN A 392 -48.85 8.25 16.34
N GLY A 393 -50.10 7.78 16.24
CA GLY A 393 -50.47 6.40 16.46
C GLY A 393 -49.69 5.44 15.58
N LEU A 394 -48.69 4.79 16.15
CA LEU A 394 -48.18 3.48 15.75
C LEU A 394 -47.71 2.80 17.03
N LYS A 395 -48.56 1.95 17.62
CA LYS A 395 -48.07 0.88 18.48
C LYS A 395 -47.12 0.02 17.62
N PRO A 396 -45.92 -0.34 18.08
CA PRO A 396 -45.10 -1.29 17.34
C PRO A 396 -45.90 -2.60 17.22
N PRO A 397 -45.97 -3.24 16.03
CA PRO A 397 -46.44 -4.61 15.94
C PRO A 397 -45.47 -5.50 16.74
N ILE A 398 -46.06 -6.44 17.47
CA ILE A 398 -45.41 -7.48 18.29
C ILE A 398 -44.42 -8.29 17.44
#